data_AF-A0A087V6A9-F1
#
_entry.id   AF-A0A087V6A9-F1
#
_cell.length_a   1.000
_cell.length_b   1.000
_cell.length_c   1.000
_cell.angle_alpha   90.00
_cell.angle_beta   90.00
_cell.angle_gamma   90.00
#
_symmetry.space_group_name_H-M   'P 1'
#
loop_
_entity.id
_entity.type
_entity.pdbx_description
1 polymer ?
#
loop_
_entity_poly.entity_id
_entity_poly.type
_entity_poly.pdbx_seq_one_letter_code
_entity_poly.pdbx_strand_id
1 'polypeptide(L)'
;TLDFRRADFGLFRDLLGRVPWDKALEGRGAQDSWVIFKGNLLQAQEQGIPTKRKSSKNTKRPPWMNKELLGKVKQKKEPFRGWKQGQVAWEEHRETVQAARDQVRKAKALTEVGLARDVKDNKKSFYRYVSEKRRMRENVGPLWNEMVTQDMEKAEVLNDFFASVFTGKCLSHTAEVTEPPTVGEDQ
;
A
#
# COMPACT_ATOMS: atom_id res chain seq x y z
N THR A 1 8.59 -9.91 -6.92
CA THR A 1 7.87 -11.17 -6.62
C THR A 1 8.77 -12.31 -7.04
N LEU A 2 8.81 -13.41 -6.31
CA LEU A 2 9.62 -14.58 -6.68
C LEU A 2 9.09 -15.24 -7.96
N ASP A 3 9.98 -15.78 -8.78
CA ASP A 3 9.65 -16.50 -10.01
C ASP A 3 9.89 -18.01 -9.85
N PHE A 4 8.94 -18.69 -9.21
CA PHE A 4 9.01 -20.13 -8.94
C PHE A 4 9.13 -21.01 -10.19
N ARG A 5 8.76 -20.49 -11.38
CA ARG A 5 8.91 -21.24 -12.64
C ARG A 5 10.36 -21.39 -13.09
N ARG A 6 11.23 -20.49 -12.62
CA ARG A 6 12.67 -20.46 -12.91
C ARG A 6 13.51 -20.78 -11.68
N ALA A 7 12.87 -21.28 -10.62
CA ALA A 7 13.57 -21.64 -9.40
C ALA A 7 14.44 -22.87 -9.63
N ASP A 8 15.65 -22.83 -9.08
CA ASP A 8 16.53 -23.98 -8.97
C ASP A 8 16.28 -24.64 -7.61
N PHE A 9 15.37 -25.62 -7.60
CA PHE A 9 15.03 -26.37 -6.40
C PHE A 9 16.15 -27.34 -5.97
N GLY A 10 17.08 -27.67 -6.86
CA GLY A 10 18.27 -28.46 -6.53
C GLY A 10 19.19 -27.63 -5.65
N LEU A 11 19.59 -26.46 -6.13
CA LEU A 11 20.39 -25.50 -5.38
C LEU A 11 19.74 -25.10 -4.05
N PHE A 12 18.44 -24.86 -4.05
CA PHE A 12 17.70 -24.53 -2.82
C PHE A 12 17.77 -25.65 -1.77
N ARG A 13 17.60 -26.91 -2.20
CA ARG A 13 17.68 -28.08 -1.32
C ARG A 13 19.10 -28.29 -0.80
N ASP A 14 20.11 -28.12 -1.64
CA ASP A 14 21.51 -28.28 -1.28
C ASP A 14 21.94 -27.24 -0.25
N LEU A 15 21.52 -25.98 -0.42
CA LEU A 15 21.82 -24.90 0.52
C LEU A 15 21.23 -25.18 1.91
N LEU A 16 20.00 -25.71 1.98
CA LEU A 16 19.38 -26.09 3.25
C LEU A 16 19.96 -27.38 3.85
N GLY A 17 20.35 -28.34 2.99
CA GLY A 17 20.95 -29.61 3.42
C GLY A 17 22.36 -29.46 3.98
N ARG A 18 23.08 -28.40 3.61
CA ARG A 18 24.44 -28.10 4.13
C ARG A 18 24.45 -27.47 5.52
N VAL A 19 23.31 -26.99 6.01
CA VAL A 19 23.23 -26.37 7.33
C VAL A 19 23.30 -27.47 8.39
N PRO A 20 24.23 -27.40 9.36
CA PRO A 20 24.31 -28.37 10.46
C PRO A 20 23.21 -28.09 11.49
N TRP A 21 21.99 -28.50 11.17
CA TRP A 21 20.78 -28.19 11.95
C TRP A 21 20.88 -28.65 13.40
N ASP A 22 21.48 -29.81 13.65
CA ASP A 22 21.65 -30.35 15.01
C ASP A 22 22.38 -29.35 15.90
N LYS A 23 23.50 -28.78 15.43
CA LYS A 23 24.29 -27.77 16.16
C LYS A 23 23.65 -26.39 16.14
N ALA A 24 22.97 -26.04 15.04
CA ALA A 24 22.35 -24.73 14.89
C ALA A 24 21.17 -24.54 15.85
N LEU A 25 20.46 -25.62 16.18
CA LEU A 25 19.25 -25.64 16.99
C LEU A 25 19.46 -26.18 18.42
N GLU A 26 20.63 -26.76 18.71
CA GLU A 26 20.96 -27.32 20.03
C GLU A 26 20.79 -26.29 21.16
N GLY A 27 20.07 -26.68 22.22
CA GLY A 27 19.88 -25.87 23.42
C GLY A 27 19.05 -24.59 23.24
N ARG A 28 18.42 -24.39 22.07
CA ARG A 28 17.63 -23.18 21.77
C ARG A 28 16.14 -23.42 21.97
N GLY A 29 15.43 -22.37 22.40
CA GLY A 29 13.97 -22.37 22.45
C GLY A 29 13.34 -22.45 21.06
N ALA A 30 12.05 -22.78 21.01
CA ALA A 30 11.30 -22.89 19.75
C ALA A 30 11.33 -21.58 18.93
N GLN A 31 11.25 -20.43 19.61
CA GLN A 31 11.27 -19.13 18.97
C GLN A 31 12.63 -18.80 18.34
N ASP A 32 13.73 -19.03 19.06
CA ASP A 32 15.08 -18.79 18.55
C ASP A 32 15.43 -19.73 17.40
N SER A 33 15.02 -21.01 17.54
CA SER A 33 15.14 -22.02 16.49
C SER A 33 14.40 -21.60 15.21
N TRP A 34 13.19 -21.05 15.35
CA TRP A 34 12.41 -20.55 14.23
C TRP A 34 13.07 -19.36 13.52
N VAL A 35 13.66 -18.41 14.26
CA VAL A 35 14.38 -17.27 13.66
C VAL A 35 15.57 -17.75 12.84
N ILE A 36 16.34 -18.70 13.37
CA ILE A 36 17.51 -19.28 12.67
C ILE A 36 17.08 -20.03 11.42
N PHE A 37 16.05 -20.87 11.53
CA PHE A 37 15.49 -21.60 10.40
C PHE A 37 15.01 -20.64 9.30
N LYS A 38 14.21 -19.63 9.69
CA LYS A 38 13.67 -18.64 8.76
C LYS A 38 14.77 -17.84 8.06
N GLY A 39 15.84 -17.48 8.77
CA GLY A 39 17.00 -16.79 8.19
C GLY A 39 17.66 -17.62 7.08
N ASN A 40 17.99 -18.87 7.38
CA ASN A 40 18.60 -19.79 6.41
C ASN A 40 17.66 -20.08 5.22
N LEU A 41 16.36 -20.21 5.47
CA LEU A 41 15.34 -20.40 4.43
C LEU A 41 15.28 -19.20 3.47
N LEU A 42 15.25 -17.98 4.01
CA LEU A 42 15.22 -16.76 3.20
C LEU A 42 16.51 -16.58 2.40
N GLN A 43 17.67 -16.90 3.00
CA GLN A 43 18.95 -16.84 2.30
C GLN A 43 19.02 -17.86 1.15
N ALA A 44 18.58 -19.10 1.38
CA ALA A 44 18.48 -20.10 0.33
C ALA A 44 17.49 -19.66 -0.77
N GLN A 45 16.38 -19.02 -0.39
CA GLN A 45 15.35 -18.53 -1.31
C GLN A 45 15.90 -17.43 -2.22
N GLU A 46 16.71 -16.52 -1.68
CA GLU A 46 17.34 -15.46 -2.48
C GLU A 46 18.31 -15.99 -3.53
N GLN A 47 19.01 -17.08 -3.22
CA GLN A 47 19.97 -17.70 -4.15
C GLN A 47 19.31 -18.65 -5.14
N GLY A 48 18.35 -19.46 -4.69
CA GLY A 48 17.70 -20.50 -5.49
C GLY A 48 16.50 -20.02 -6.30
N ILE A 49 15.88 -18.88 -5.94
CA ILE A 49 14.68 -18.39 -6.61
C ILE A 49 14.90 -16.99 -7.18
N PRO A 50 15.03 -16.86 -8.51
CA PRO A 50 15.16 -15.57 -9.14
C PRO A 50 13.94 -14.69 -8.85
N THR A 51 14.16 -13.39 -8.66
CA THR A 51 13.06 -12.44 -8.57
C THR A 51 12.59 -12.04 -9.96
N LYS A 52 11.29 -12.21 -10.25
CA LYS A 52 10.70 -11.52 -11.40
C LYS A 52 10.58 -10.05 -11.04
N ARG A 53 11.17 -9.20 -11.88
CA ARG A 53 10.70 -7.82 -11.99
C ARG A 53 9.22 -7.91 -12.30
N LYS A 54 8.39 -7.12 -11.60
CA LYS A 54 7.04 -6.87 -12.09
C LYS A 54 7.25 -6.21 -13.45
N SER A 55 7.22 -7.01 -14.53
CA SER A 55 7.15 -6.45 -15.86
C SER A 55 5.88 -5.64 -15.80
N SER A 56 5.99 -4.35 -16.02
CA SER A 56 4.82 -3.53 -16.26
C SER A 56 4.26 -3.92 -17.63
N LYS A 57 3.78 -5.17 -17.77
CA LYS A 57 3.20 -5.69 -19.00
C LYS A 57 1.94 -4.90 -19.40
N ASN A 58 1.48 -4.02 -18.51
CA ASN A 58 0.42 -3.05 -18.75
C ASN A 58 0.86 -1.58 -18.63
N THR A 59 2.15 -1.21 -18.71
CA THR A 59 2.53 0.21 -18.91
C THR A 59 2.29 0.64 -20.34
N LYS A 60 1.07 0.45 -20.85
CA LYS A 60 0.60 1.37 -21.87
C LYS A 60 0.52 2.71 -21.16
N ARG A 61 1.40 3.61 -21.56
CA ARG A 61 1.49 4.94 -20.98
C ARG A 61 0.08 5.55 -21.03
N PRO A 62 -0.48 6.01 -19.88
CA PRO A 62 -1.81 6.58 -19.88
C PRO A 62 -1.87 7.73 -20.89
N PRO A 63 -3.01 7.93 -21.59
CA PRO A 63 -3.09 8.93 -22.66
C PRO A 63 -2.74 10.36 -22.20
N TRP A 64 -3.00 10.68 -20.93
CA TRP A 64 -2.68 11.97 -20.30
C TRP A 64 -1.21 12.16 -19.94
N MET A 65 -0.38 11.12 -20.02
CA MET A 65 0.99 11.16 -19.54
C MET A 65 1.95 11.48 -20.69
N ASN A 66 2.39 12.73 -20.81
CA ASN A 66 3.42 13.15 -21.78
C ASN A 66 4.86 13.12 -21.18
N LYS A 67 5.91 13.15 -22.02
CA LYS A 67 7.34 13.02 -21.60
C LYS A 67 7.72 14.04 -20.51
N GLU A 68 7.26 15.27 -20.64
CA GLU A 68 7.54 16.37 -19.70
C GLU A 68 6.91 16.15 -18.33
N LEU A 69 5.63 15.76 -18.29
CA LEU A 69 4.90 15.47 -17.05
C LEU A 69 5.53 14.30 -16.30
N LEU A 70 6.03 13.29 -17.03
CA LEU A 70 6.78 12.19 -16.45
C LEU A 70 8.12 12.65 -15.87
N GLY A 71 8.80 13.60 -16.52
CA GLY A 71 10.00 14.26 -15.98
C GLY A 71 9.71 14.93 -14.65
N LYS A 72 8.64 15.74 -14.57
CA LYS A 72 8.20 16.42 -13.33
C LYS A 72 7.82 15.44 -12.21
N VAL A 73 7.11 14.35 -12.55
CA VAL A 73 6.78 13.29 -11.58
C VAL A 73 8.04 12.56 -11.08
N LYS A 74 9.05 12.36 -11.94
CA LYS A 74 10.34 11.79 -11.53
C LYS A 74 11.15 12.75 -10.67
N GLN A 75 11.13 14.04 -10.97
CA GLN A 75 11.84 15.07 -10.19
C GLN A 75 11.36 15.15 -8.74
N LYS A 76 10.13 14.75 -8.42
CA LYS A 76 9.67 14.60 -7.02
C LYS A 76 10.40 13.49 -6.23
N LYS A 77 10.95 12.47 -6.90
CA LYS A 77 11.54 11.31 -6.22
C LYS A 77 12.84 11.63 -5.47
N GLU A 78 13.67 12.53 -6.01
CA GLU A 78 14.95 12.90 -5.38
C GLU A 78 14.75 13.73 -4.11
N PRO A 79 13.92 14.80 -4.08
CA PRO A 79 13.57 15.50 -2.85
C PRO A 79 12.91 14.60 -1.80
N PHE A 80 12.14 13.59 -2.22
CA PHE A 80 11.58 12.61 -1.29
C PHE A 80 12.67 11.76 -0.61
N ARG A 81 13.75 11.40 -1.32
CA ARG A 81 14.90 10.70 -0.72
C ARG A 81 15.66 11.61 0.23
N GLY A 82 15.91 12.86 -0.17
CA GLY A 82 16.57 13.87 0.68
C GLY A 82 15.77 14.21 1.94
N TRP A 83 14.45 14.37 1.82
CA TRP A 83 13.56 14.55 2.97
C TRP A 83 13.59 13.36 3.93
N LYS A 84 13.55 12.12 3.40
CA LYS A 84 13.66 10.90 4.20
C LYS A 84 14.99 10.80 4.96
N GLN A 85 16.03 11.48 4.47
CA GLN A 85 17.37 11.54 5.04
C GLN A 85 17.61 12.80 5.89
N GLY A 86 16.60 13.66 6.08
CA GLY A 86 16.70 14.89 6.88
C GLY A 86 17.42 16.05 6.19
N GLN A 87 17.71 15.95 4.90
CA GLN A 87 18.49 16.96 4.14
C GLN A 87 17.62 18.06 3.51
N VAL A 88 16.29 17.89 3.47
CA VAL A 88 15.36 18.79 2.78
C VAL A 88 14.25 19.19 3.75
N ALA A 89 13.96 20.49 3.82
CA ALA A 89 12.85 21.01 4.60
C ALA A 89 11.51 20.47 4.08
N TRP A 90 10.62 20.10 5.01
CA TRP A 90 9.32 19.51 4.66
C TRP A 90 8.47 20.43 3.74
N GLU A 91 8.59 21.75 3.91
CA GLU A 91 7.83 22.75 3.15
C GLU A 91 8.18 22.76 1.66
N GLU A 92 9.47 22.81 1.31
CA GLU A 92 9.93 22.77 -0.09
C GLU A 92 9.54 21.47 -0.79
N HIS A 93 9.63 20.34 -0.07
CA HIS A 93 9.14 19.06 -0.56
C HIS A 93 7.63 19.09 -0.79
N ARG A 94 6.83 19.61 0.16
CA ARG A 94 5.37 19.67 0.08
C ARG A 94 4.89 20.48 -1.12
N GLU A 95 5.48 21.65 -1.37
CA GLU A 95 5.13 22.49 -2.52
C GLU A 95 5.42 21.79 -3.85
N THR A 96 6.61 21.21 -3.98
CA THR A 96 7.02 20.45 -5.17
C THR A 96 6.08 19.26 -5.41
N VAL A 97 5.69 18.56 -4.33
CA VAL A 97 4.70 17.48 -4.39
C VAL A 97 3.35 17.98 -4.89
N GLN A 98 2.87 19.09 -4.34
CA GLN A 98 1.57 19.64 -4.66
C GLN A 98 1.51 20.11 -6.11
N ALA A 99 2.51 20.88 -6.56
CA ALA A 99 2.62 21.32 -7.94
C ALA A 99 2.63 20.14 -8.93
N ALA A 100 3.39 19.08 -8.64
CA ALA A 100 3.39 17.88 -9.48
C ALA A 100 2.02 17.18 -9.52
N ARG A 101 1.32 17.11 -8.38
CA ARG A 101 -0.05 16.56 -8.32
C ARG A 101 -1.03 17.38 -9.14
N ASP A 102 -0.95 18.70 -9.07
CA ASP A 102 -1.85 19.60 -9.80
C ASP A 102 -1.62 19.53 -11.31
N GLN A 103 -0.36 19.42 -11.75
CA GLN A 103 -0.04 19.18 -13.16
C GLN A 103 -0.64 17.84 -13.65
N VAL A 104 -0.53 16.78 -12.86
CA VAL A 104 -1.15 15.48 -13.20
C VAL A 104 -2.67 15.58 -13.27
N ARG A 105 -3.31 16.31 -12.34
CA ARG A 105 -4.76 16.55 -12.37
C ARG A 105 -5.18 17.30 -13.64
N LYS A 106 -4.47 18.39 -13.99
CA LYS A 106 -4.72 19.18 -15.21
C LYS A 106 -4.57 18.35 -16.48
N ALA A 107 -3.50 17.57 -16.59
CA ALA A 107 -3.25 16.73 -17.77
C ALA A 107 -4.34 15.64 -17.95
N LYS A 108 -4.81 15.05 -16.84
CA LYS A 108 -5.94 14.12 -16.86
C LYS A 108 -7.23 14.80 -17.35
N ALA A 109 -7.57 15.94 -16.76
CA ALA A 109 -8.77 16.69 -17.13
C ALA A 109 -8.76 17.09 -18.61
N LEU A 110 -7.63 17.59 -19.13
CA LEU A 110 -7.49 17.95 -20.55
C LEU A 110 -7.72 16.74 -21.47
N THR A 111 -7.20 15.58 -21.10
CA THR A 111 -7.37 14.34 -21.87
C THR A 111 -8.82 13.86 -21.84
N GLU A 112 -9.48 13.96 -20.69
CA GLU A 112 -10.90 13.60 -20.52
C GLU A 112 -11.81 14.55 -21.30
N VAL A 113 -11.51 15.85 -21.32
CA VAL A 113 -12.21 16.84 -22.14
C VAL A 113 -12.05 16.54 -23.63
N GLY A 114 -10.85 16.20 -24.09
CA GLY A 114 -10.62 15.78 -25.48
C GLY A 114 -11.44 14.54 -25.84
N LEU A 115 -11.40 13.51 -24.99
CA LEU A 115 -12.21 12.30 -25.17
C LEU A 115 -13.70 12.58 -25.22
N ALA A 116 -14.20 13.52 -24.39
CA ALA A 116 -15.61 13.92 -24.36
C ALA A 116 -16.03 14.67 -25.63
N ARG A 117 -15.18 15.56 -26.14
CA ARG A 117 -15.42 16.30 -27.39
C ARG A 117 -15.48 15.36 -28.59
N ASP A 118 -14.56 14.40 -28.64
CA ASP A 118 -14.43 13.46 -29.75
C ASP A 118 -15.38 12.26 -29.62
N VAL A 119 -16.32 12.24 -28.67
CA VAL A 119 -17.26 11.12 -28.49
C VAL A 119 -18.03 10.86 -29.76
N LYS A 120 -18.44 11.89 -30.49
CA LYS A 120 -19.27 11.74 -31.69
C LYS A 120 -18.52 10.97 -32.78
N ASP A 121 -17.26 11.31 -32.99
CA ASP A 121 -16.41 10.77 -34.06
C ASP A 121 -15.67 9.49 -33.64
N ASN A 122 -15.35 9.34 -32.35
CA ASN A 122 -14.53 8.25 -31.82
C ASN A 122 -15.08 7.69 -30.50
N LYS A 123 -16.33 7.22 -30.52
CA LYS A 123 -17.03 6.56 -29.40
C LYS A 123 -16.19 5.46 -28.75
N LYS A 124 -15.45 4.67 -29.54
CA LYS A 124 -14.65 3.53 -29.07
C LYS A 124 -13.54 3.95 -28.11
N SER A 125 -12.90 5.10 -28.34
CA SER A 125 -11.84 5.60 -27.46
C SER A 125 -12.35 6.02 -26.08
N PHE A 126 -13.52 6.67 -26.03
CA PHE A 126 -14.20 7.08 -24.82
C PHE A 126 -14.63 5.87 -23.96
N TYR A 127 -15.37 4.92 -24.55
CA TYR A 127 -15.81 3.73 -23.80
C TYR A 127 -14.63 2.85 -23.36
N ARG A 128 -13.55 2.77 -24.16
CA ARG A 128 -12.30 2.12 -23.73
C ARG A 128 -11.73 2.79 -22.49
N TYR A 129 -11.60 4.12 -22.47
CA TYR A 129 -11.11 4.87 -21.30
C TYR A 129 -11.97 4.61 -20.05
N VAL A 130 -13.30 4.67 -20.17
CA VAL A 130 -14.23 4.39 -19.06
C VAL A 130 -14.07 2.95 -18.55
N SER A 131 -13.97 1.97 -19.46
CA SER A 131 -13.78 0.55 -19.09
C SER A 131 -12.44 0.29 -18.38
N GLU A 132 -11.35 0.94 -18.83
CA GLU A 132 -10.04 0.85 -18.19
C GLU A 132 -10.05 1.44 -16.77
N LYS A 133 -10.81 2.52 -16.55
CA LYS A 133 -10.98 3.11 -15.20
C LYS A 133 -11.83 2.23 -14.28
N ARG A 134 -12.87 1.60 -14.81
CA ARG A 134 -13.74 0.69 -14.04
C ARG A 134 -13.00 -0.57 -13.56
N ARG A 135 -11.99 -1.04 -14.31
CA ARG A 135 -11.14 -2.19 -13.95
C ARG A 135 -10.32 -2.03 -12.68
N MET A 136 -10.11 -0.80 -12.17
CA MET A 136 -9.22 -0.55 -11.02
C MET A 136 -9.87 -0.78 -9.64
N ARG A 137 -11.16 -1.17 -9.58
CA ARG A 137 -11.72 -1.76 -8.36
C ARG A 137 -11.33 -3.24 -8.29
N GLU A 138 -10.05 -3.51 -8.02
CA GLU A 138 -9.65 -4.83 -7.51
C GLU A 138 -9.95 -4.89 -6.01
N ASN A 139 -10.43 -6.07 -5.60
CA ASN A 139 -11.03 -6.40 -4.31
C ASN A 139 -10.13 -6.06 -3.12
N VAL A 140 -10.78 -5.81 -1.97
CA VAL A 140 -10.14 -5.82 -0.65
C VAL A 140 -9.24 -7.06 -0.58
N GLY A 141 -7.94 -6.85 -0.38
CA GLY A 141 -7.00 -7.96 -0.24
C GLY A 141 -7.32 -8.80 0.99
N PRO A 142 -6.88 -10.07 1.04
CA PRO A 142 -7.00 -10.87 2.25
C PRO A 142 -6.40 -10.10 3.43
N LEU A 143 -7.13 -10.00 4.54
CA LEU A 143 -6.63 -9.41 5.77
C LEU A 143 -5.41 -10.23 6.20
N TRP A 144 -4.22 -9.64 6.08
CA TRP A 144 -2.98 -10.28 6.49
C TRP A 144 -2.71 -9.91 7.93
N ASN A 145 -3.49 -10.50 8.83
CA ASN A 145 -3.09 -10.83 10.18
C ASN A 145 -4.20 -11.65 10.81
N GLU A 146 -3.79 -12.65 11.57
CA GLU A 146 -4.62 -13.64 12.27
C GLU A 146 -5.12 -14.76 11.36
N MET A 147 -4.73 -16.00 11.69
CA MET A 147 -5.20 -17.22 11.04
C MET A 147 -6.64 -17.49 11.50
N VAL A 148 -7.53 -16.59 11.14
CA VAL A 148 -8.95 -16.68 11.44
C VAL A 148 -9.60 -17.46 10.31
N THR A 149 -9.98 -18.70 10.60
CA THR A 149 -10.51 -19.63 9.58
C THR A 149 -11.99 -19.42 9.33
N GLN A 150 -12.75 -18.99 10.36
CA GLN A 150 -14.20 -18.82 10.28
C GLN A 150 -14.59 -17.39 9.87
N ASP A 151 -15.59 -17.25 8.99
CA ASP A 151 -15.97 -15.93 8.45
C ASP A 151 -16.59 -14.98 9.50
N MET A 152 -17.20 -15.52 10.55
CA MET A 152 -17.76 -14.75 11.68
C MET A 152 -16.66 -14.07 12.50
N GLU A 153 -15.63 -14.82 12.87
CA GLU A 153 -14.47 -14.32 13.60
C GLU A 153 -13.73 -13.24 12.80
N LYS A 154 -13.66 -13.37 11.46
CA LYS A 154 -13.06 -12.32 10.60
C LYS A 154 -13.83 -11.01 10.68
N ALA A 155 -15.16 -11.08 10.74
CA ALA A 155 -16.01 -9.90 10.85
C ALA A 155 -15.84 -9.22 12.21
N GLU A 156 -15.72 -10.00 13.28
CA GLU A 156 -15.47 -9.51 14.64
C GLU A 156 -14.12 -8.81 14.74
N VAL A 157 -13.02 -9.47 14.30
CA VAL A 157 -11.67 -8.86 14.30
C VAL A 157 -11.62 -7.57 13.49
N LEU A 158 -12.28 -7.54 12.33
CA LEU A 158 -12.38 -6.33 11.52
C LEU A 158 -13.15 -5.23 12.25
N ASN A 159 -14.27 -5.56 12.89
CA ASN A 159 -15.10 -4.62 13.60
C ASN A 159 -14.40 -4.07 14.84
N ASP A 160 -13.68 -4.91 15.59
CA ASP A 160 -12.89 -4.51 16.76
C ASP A 160 -11.72 -3.61 16.36
N PHE A 161 -11.01 -3.93 15.28
CA PHE A 161 -9.98 -3.06 14.73
C PHE A 161 -10.56 -1.72 14.30
N PHE A 162 -11.69 -1.74 13.59
CA PHE A 162 -12.37 -0.51 13.16
C PHE A 162 -12.80 0.33 14.37
N ALA A 163 -13.47 -0.28 15.35
CA ALA A 163 -13.85 0.36 16.60
C ALA A 163 -12.63 0.95 17.32
N SER A 164 -11.51 0.23 17.42
CA SER A 164 -10.29 0.73 18.06
C SER A 164 -9.71 1.99 17.41
N VAL A 165 -9.75 2.08 16.07
CA VAL A 165 -9.25 3.25 15.33
C VAL A 165 -10.13 4.48 15.52
N PHE A 166 -11.45 4.29 15.69
CA PHE A 166 -12.42 5.39 15.87
C PHE A 166 -12.73 5.70 17.33
N THR A 167 -12.46 4.76 18.25
CA THR A 167 -12.64 4.93 19.70
C THR A 167 -11.32 5.38 20.32
N GLY A 168 -10.73 6.42 19.74
CA GLY A 168 -9.63 7.13 20.37
C GLY A 168 -10.14 7.81 21.63
N LYS A 169 -9.72 7.31 22.80
CA LYS A 169 -9.76 7.92 24.14
C LYS A 169 -10.45 9.29 24.20
N CYS A 170 -11.78 9.30 24.35
CA CYS A 170 -12.50 10.39 25.02
C CYS A 170 -12.57 10.09 26.52
N LEU A 171 -11.44 9.82 27.17
CA LEU A 171 -11.36 9.77 28.64
C LEU A 171 -10.88 11.12 29.15
N SER A 172 -11.72 12.16 29.04
CA SER A 172 -11.61 13.36 29.89
C SER A 172 -12.73 14.38 29.63
N HIS A 173 -14.00 13.99 29.59
CA HIS A 173 -15.09 14.93 29.87
C HIS A 173 -16.23 14.19 30.55
N THR A 174 -16.12 14.01 31.87
CA THR A 174 -17.30 13.86 32.73
C THR A 174 -18.08 15.17 32.62
N ALA A 175 -19.08 15.19 31.74
CA ALA A 175 -20.08 16.24 31.74
C ALA A 175 -21.07 15.89 32.86
N GLU A 176 -20.94 16.55 34.01
CA GLU A 176 -21.99 16.57 35.02
C GLU A 176 -23.26 17.15 34.40
N VAL A 177 -24.33 16.37 34.47
CA VAL A 177 -25.67 16.72 34.06
C VAL A 177 -26.35 17.44 35.24
N THR A 178 -26.48 18.76 35.08
CA THR A 178 -27.69 19.58 35.30
C THR A 178 -28.40 19.57 36.67
N GLU A 179 -28.52 20.76 37.27
CA GLU A 179 -29.83 21.26 37.75
C GLU A 179 -30.06 22.71 37.26
N PRO A 180 -31.28 23.09 36.81
CA PRO A 180 -31.59 24.43 36.36
C PRO A 180 -32.06 25.34 37.50
N PRO A 181 -31.76 26.66 37.49
CA PRO A 181 -32.29 27.58 38.47
C PRO A 181 -33.75 27.96 38.12
N THR A 182 -34.64 27.73 39.09
CA THR A 182 -35.98 28.32 39.18
C THR A 182 -35.89 29.85 39.15
N VAL A 183 -36.43 30.48 38.10
CA VAL A 183 -36.73 31.91 38.08
C VAL A 183 -38.16 32.09 38.55
N GLY A 184 -38.32 32.82 39.66
CA GLY A 184 -39.61 33.26 40.18
C GLY A 184 -40.24 34.30 39.28
N GLU A 185 -41.55 34.18 39.10
CA GLU A 185 -42.43 35.25 38.63
C GLU A 185 -42.62 36.25 39.78
N ASP A 186 -42.36 37.53 39.51
CA ASP A 186 -42.92 38.64 40.29
C ASP A 186 -43.51 39.67 39.33
N GLN A 187 -44.65 40.21 39.77
CA GLN A 187 -45.70 41.02 39.13
C GLN A 187 -45.30 42.14 38.15
#